data_AF-A0A9W8GJL8-F1
#
_entry.id   AF-A0A9W8GJL8-F1
#
_cell.length_a   1.000
_cell.length_b   1.000
_cell.length_c   1.000
_cell.angle_alpha   90.00
_cell.angle_beta   90.00
_cell.angle_gamma   90.00
#
_symmetry.space_group_name_H-M   'P 1'
#
loop_
_entity.id
_entity.type
_entity.pdbx_description
1 polymer ?
#
loop_
_entity_poly.entity_id
_entity_poly.type
_entity_poly.pdbx_seq_one_letter_code
_entity_poly.pdbx_strand_id
1 'polypeptide(L)'
;MLSRALVPLSRVAVSRFALGVRGFGASALVSKTAVKAAAIGGKKPAATNAKTLVKAKSAAAKPKRAAAKPKKRVAAKPKKRVVAKPKRVAAKKPTKSDLHEKVINSTRPIVKLPKQAPSAYSLFIRDRWKNVEPREEGTEQAVAFAAVARETSSAWKALSDAGKHQYIKQSDALRSQQAQAVRQWWAGVDRGQVALENQRRRRYNRRVAQKLVKGPRMPLLRDPLAPKRPSSAFFLFMKERLVGTTGPISETAKAASAEWKSLAEAAKAPYVAKAVAASAAYKTAVAKYASSS
;
A
#
# COMPACT_ATOMS: atom_id res chain seq x y z
N MET A 1 31.14 46.83 -53.62
CA MET A 1 31.35 45.46 -53.10
C MET A 1 31.08 45.45 -51.60
N LEU A 2 30.59 44.32 -51.07
CA LEU A 2 30.64 43.91 -49.65
C LEU A 2 30.45 44.97 -48.55
N SER A 3 29.20 45.36 -48.27
CA SER A 3 28.84 45.92 -46.95
C SER A 3 28.69 44.80 -45.92
N ARG A 4 29.54 44.77 -44.88
CA ARG A 4 29.44 43.80 -43.78
C ARG A 4 28.25 44.14 -42.87
N ALA A 5 27.25 43.26 -42.80
CA ALA A 5 26.18 43.36 -41.81
C ALA A 5 26.69 42.98 -40.40
N LEU A 6 26.33 43.78 -39.40
CA LEU A 6 26.65 43.52 -37.99
C LEU A 6 25.60 42.57 -37.40
N VAL A 7 26.03 41.44 -36.80
CA VAL A 7 25.14 40.51 -36.08
C VAL A 7 25.26 40.78 -34.57
N PRO A 8 24.20 41.27 -33.89
CA PRO A 8 24.24 41.51 -32.46
C PRO A 8 24.15 40.20 -31.67
N LEU A 9 25.07 39.96 -30.73
CA LEU A 9 25.01 38.80 -29.83
C LEU A 9 23.85 38.95 -28.83
N SER A 10 22.86 38.06 -28.93
CA SER A 10 21.77 37.94 -27.97
C SER A 10 22.28 37.44 -26.61
N ARG A 11 22.17 38.27 -25.56
CA ARG A 11 22.55 37.89 -24.18
C ARG A 11 21.65 36.77 -23.64
N VAL A 12 22.24 35.62 -23.35
CA VAL A 12 21.54 34.50 -22.68
C VAL A 12 21.32 34.83 -21.21
N ALA A 13 20.07 35.04 -20.81
CA ALA A 13 19.70 35.31 -19.43
C ALA A 13 19.71 34.02 -18.59
N VAL A 14 20.75 33.82 -17.78
CA VAL A 14 20.84 32.68 -16.85
C VAL A 14 19.93 32.90 -15.65
N SER A 15 18.70 32.37 -15.72
CA SER A 15 17.73 32.43 -14.62
C SER A 15 18.20 31.62 -13.41
N ARG A 16 18.53 32.31 -12.31
CA ARG A 16 19.00 31.68 -11.06
C ARG A 16 17.81 31.14 -10.26
N PHE A 17 17.51 29.85 -10.42
CA PHE A 17 16.40 29.21 -9.74
C PHE A 17 16.64 29.10 -8.22
N ALA A 18 15.92 29.90 -7.43
CA ALA A 18 16.09 29.93 -5.98
C ALA A 18 15.50 28.67 -5.31
N LEU A 19 16.34 27.88 -4.64
CA LEU A 19 15.92 26.71 -3.87
C LEU A 19 15.33 27.12 -2.51
N GLY A 20 14.01 27.32 -2.46
CA GLY A 20 13.29 27.60 -1.23
C GLY A 20 13.36 26.44 -0.23
N VAL A 21 14.08 26.63 0.89
CA VAL A 21 14.21 25.65 1.97
C VAL A 21 12.88 25.49 2.69
N ARG A 22 12.24 24.32 2.56
CA ARG A 22 11.08 23.94 3.39
C ARG A 22 11.56 23.40 4.73
N GLY A 23 11.60 24.26 5.74
CA GLY A 23 11.82 23.86 7.12
C GLY A 23 10.75 22.89 7.63
N PHE A 24 11.16 21.86 8.37
CA PHE A 24 10.25 20.96 9.07
C PHE A 24 9.74 21.65 10.35
N GLY A 25 8.50 22.15 10.33
CA GLY A 25 7.82 22.61 11.54
C GLY A 25 7.60 21.45 12.51
N ALA A 26 8.08 21.58 13.75
CA ALA A 26 8.00 20.52 14.75
C ALA A 26 6.60 20.42 15.37
N SER A 27 5.96 19.25 15.26
CA SER A 27 4.76 18.94 16.03
C SER A 27 5.14 18.59 17.47
N ALA A 28 5.12 19.58 18.37
CA ALA A 28 5.13 19.33 19.81
C ALA A 28 3.83 18.60 20.22
N LEU A 29 3.91 17.64 21.14
CA LEU A 29 2.76 16.81 21.51
C LEU A 29 2.62 16.69 23.04
N VAL A 30 1.47 17.15 23.54
CA VAL A 30 0.90 16.91 24.88
C VAL A 30 1.67 17.50 26.08
N SER A 31 0.94 18.32 26.84
CA SER A 31 0.82 18.13 28.29
C SER A 31 -0.63 18.40 28.69
N LYS A 32 -1.26 17.42 29.35
CA LYS A 32 -2.61 17.57 29.92
C LYS A 32 -2.49 17.88 31.40
N THR A 33 -2.60 19.16 31.78
CA THR A 33 -2.77 19.57 33.18
C THR A 33 -4.25 19.75 33.49
N ALA A 34 -4.76 19.03 34.49
CA ALA A 34 -6.13 19.20 34.95
C ALA A 34 -6.21 20.37 35.93
N VAL A 35 -7.16 21.28 35.71
CA VAL A 35 -7.58 22.30 36.70
C VAL A 35 -9.08 22.18 36.90
N LYS A 36 -9.51 22.33 38.16
CA LYS A 36 -10.85 22.08 38.66
C LYS A 36 -11.53 23.42 38.99
N ALA A 37 -12.69 23.68 38.40
CA ALA A 37 -13.58 24.79 38.75
C ALA A 37 -15.03 24.26 38.84
N ALA A 38 -15.88 24.87 39.68
CA ALA A 38 -17.19 24.33 40.00
C ALA A 38 -18.26 25.42 40.25
N ALA A 39 -19.44 25.22 39.65
CA ALA A 39 -20.74 25.81 39.99
C ALA A 39 -21.80 24.79 39.51
N ILE A 40 -22.59 24.14 40.37
CA ILE A 40 -23.81 24.62 41.07
C ILE A 40 -25.03 24.70 40.12
N GLY A 41 -26.12 23.98 40.47
CA GLY A 41 -27.48 24.25 39.98
C GLY A 41 -28.30 23.04 39.51
N GLY A 42 -29.55 22.92 40.00
CA GLY A 42 -30.66 22.23 39.30
C GLY A 42 -30.84 20.72 39.53
N LYS A 43 -31.68 20.33 40.51
CA LYS A 43 -32.28 18.98 40.58
C LYS A 43 -33.66 18.95 39.93
N LYS A 44 -33.99 17.78 39.36
CA LYS A 44 -35.33 17.36 38.92
C LYS A 44 -36.29 17.17 40.12
N PRO A 45 -37.62 17.24 39.92
CA PRO A 45 -38.47 16.13 40.36
C PRO A 45 -39.44 15.64 39.27
N ALA A 46 -40.17 14.56 39.55
CA ALA A 46 -41.08 13.91 38.61
C ALA A 46 -42.34 13.39 39.32
N ALA A 47 -43.42 13.19 38.56
CA ALA A 47 -44.49 12.25 38.86
C ALA A 47 -44.57 11.24 37.70
N THR A 48 -44.73 9.91 37.82
CA THR A 48 -45.38 9.00 38.79
C THR A 48 -46.90 8.91 38.69
N ASN A 49 -47.37 7.78 38.15
CA ASN A 49 -48.36 6.95 38.84
C ASN A 49 -48.12 5.47 38.48
N ALA A 50 -48.63 4.55 39.30
CA ALA A 50 -48.27 3.12 39.28
C ALA A 50 -49.38 2.22 39.86
N LYS A 51 -49.11 0.90 39.89
CA LYS A 51 -49.92 -0.29 40.31
C LYS A 51 -50.27 -1.20 39.11
N THR A 52 -50.36 -2.53 39.23
CA THR A 52 -50.34 -3.40 40.44
C THR A 52 -49.51 -4.69 40.23
N LEU A 53 -49.46 -5.58 41.24
CA LEU A 53 -48.57 -6.75 41.38
C LEU A 53 -49.36 -8.09 41.38
N VAL A 54 -48.74 -9.18 41.89
CA VAL A 54 -49.20 -10.59 42.07
C VAL A 54 -48.92 -11.47 40.84
N LYS A 55 -48.05 -12.50 40.82
CA LYS A 55 -47.63 -13.60 41.75
C LYS A 55 -48.41 -14.92 41.48
N ALA A 56 -47.81 -16.08 41.76
CA ALA A 56 -48.05 -17.32 40.99
C ALA A 56 -48.48 -18.58 41.79
N LYS A 57 -48.94 -19.61 41.04
CA LYS A 57 -48.66 -21.06 41.19
C LYS A 57 -49.72 -22.01 41.84
N SER A 58 -50.39 -22.80 41.00
CA SER A 58 -50.98 -24.15 41.23
C SER A 58 -51.25 -24.79 39.83
N ALA A 59 -51.25 -26.10 39.49
CA ALA A 59 -51.24 -27.42 40.16
C ALA A 59 -52.64 -28.04 40.49
N ALA A 60 -52.96 -29.33 40.24
CA ALA A 60 -52.40 -30.38 39.35
C ALA A 60 -53.26 -31.69 39.31
N ALA A 61 -53.44 -32.34 38.14
CA ALA A 61 -53.84 -33.77 37.96
C ALA A 61 -53.53 -34.20 36.49
N LYS A 62 -52.82 -35.30 36.12
CA LYS A 62 -52.82 -36.76 36.42
C LYS A 62 -53.77 -37.58 35.50
N PRO A 63 -53.49 -38.88 35.17
CA PRO A 63 -52.17 -39.56 35.07
C PRO A 63 -52.03 -40.64 33.94
N LYS A 64 -50.78 -41.03 33.62
CA LYS A 64 -50.27 -42.41 33.32
C LYS A 64 -48.79 -42.31 32.87
N ARG A 65 -47.80 -42.57 33.76
CA ARG A 65 -47.08 -43.86 33.99
C ARG A 65 -46.16 -44.24 32.79
N ALA A 66 -44.83 -44.04 32.77
CA ALA A 66 -43.72 -44.53 33.65
C ALA A 66 -43.49 -46.07 33.55
N ALA A 67 -42.30 -46.69 33.55
CA ALA A 67 -40.87 -46.31 33.38
C ALA A 67 -40.07 -47.64 33.10
N ALA A 68 -38.74 -47.81 32.98
CA ALA A 68 -37.53 -46.97 33.12
C ALA A 68 -36.33 -47.58 32.30
N LYS A 69 -35.07 -47.24 32.64
CA LYS A 69 -33.83 -47.97 32.25
C LYS A 69 -33.05 -48.40 33.52
N PRO A 70 -32.23 -49.47 33.50
CA PRO A 70 -30.89 -49.34 34.10
C PRO A 70 -29.72 -50.14 33.48
N LYS A 71 -28.56 -49.46 33.42
CA LYS A 71 -27.18 -49.91 33.77
C LYS A 71 -26.57 -51.22 33.19
N LYS A 72 -25.73 -51.05 32.17
CA LYS A 72 -24.30 -51.47 32.05
C LYS A 72 -23.79 -52.69 32.86
N ARG A 73 -23.36 -53.75 32.16
CA ARG A 73 -22.36 -54.75 32.61
C ARG A 73 -21.32 -54.98 31.48
N VAL A 74 -20.13 -55.48 31.80
CA VAL A 74 -18.97 -55.57 30.88
C VAL A 74 -18.66 -57.03 30.51
N ALA A 75 -18.44 -57.34 29.22
CA ALA A 75 -17.80 -58.58 28.76
C ALA A 75 -17.26 -58.48 27.31
N ALA A 76 -16.19 -59.23 27.03
CA ALA A 76 -15.69 -59.77 25.75
C ALA A 76 -15.74 -58.95 24.43
N LYS A 77 -14.57 -58.81 23.80
CA LYS A 77 -14.43 -58.56 22.34
C LYS A 77 -14.58 -59.89 21.58
N PRO A 78 -15.14 -59.85 20.36
CA PRO A 78 -14.61 -60.70 19.28
C PRO A 78 -14.16 -59.90 18.05
N LYS A 79 -12.93 -60.21 17.60
CA LYS A 79 -12.34 -60.07 16.25
C LYS A 79 -12.59 -58.76 15.45
N LYS A 80 -11.50 -58.03 15.16
CA LYS A 80 -11.47 -56.92 14.20
C LYS A 80 -12.05 -57.36 12.83
N ARG A 81 -13.23 -56.86 12.44
CA ARG A 81 -13.56 -56.72 11.01
C ARG A 81 -12.62 -55.66 10.46
N VAL A 82 -11.62 -56.06 9.69
CA VAL A 82 -10.67 -55.12 9.07
C VAL A 82 -11.47 -54.23 8.11
N VAL A 83 -11.65 -52.97 8.49
CA VAL A 83 -12.11 -51.94 7.55
C VAL A 83 -11.03 -51.87 6.48
N ALA A 84 -11.35 -52.36 5.28
CA ALA A 84 -10.45 -52.29 4.14
C ALA A 84 -10.08 -50.81 3.95
N LYS A 85 -8.76 -50.50 4.04
CA LYS A 85 -8.26 -49.16 3.70
C LYS A 85 -8.83 -48.83 2.31
N PRO A 86 -9.52 -47.69 2.12
CA PRO A 86 -10.04 -47.34 0.80
C PRO A 86 -8.89 -47.40 -0.18
N LYS A 87 -9.04 -48.19 -1.27
CA LYS A 87 -7.98 -48.37 -2.27
C LYS A 87 -7.46 -46.98 -2.64
N ARG A 88 -6.16 -46.75 -2.45
CA ARG A 88 -5.48 -45.48 -2.75
C ARG A 88 -5.75 -45.14 -4.21
N VAL A 89 -6.77 -44.33 -4.46
CA VAL A 89 -7.21 -43.97 -5.81
C VAL A 89 -5.99 -43.40 -6.53
N ALA A 90 -5.66 -43.98 -7.68
CA ALA A 90 -4.49 -43.57 -8.44
C ALA A 90 -4.58 -42.06 -8.66
N ALA A 91 -3.62 -41.32 -8.12
CA ALA A 91 -3.70 -39.87 -8.05
C ALA A 91 -3.71 -39.32 -9.48
N LYS A 92 -4.89 -38.86 -9.95
CA LYS A 92 -5.04 -38.25 -11.28
C LYS A 92 -3.98 -37.16 -11.41
N LYS A 93 -3.22 -37.18 -12.52
CA LYS A 93 -2.20 -36.15 -12.80
C LYS A 93 -2.87 -34.78 -12.67
N PRO A 94 -2.27 -33.82 -11.94
CA PRO A 94 -2.92 -32.55 -11.64
C PRO A 94 -3.29 -31.81 -12.92
N THR A 95 -4.51 -31.29 -12.97
CA THR A 95 -5.02 -30.54 -14.12
C THR A 95 -4.28 -29.20 -14.25
N LYS A 96 -4.36 -28.56 -15.43
CA LYS A 96 -3.80 -27.22 -15.66
C LYS A 96 -4.36 -26.20 -14.64
N SER A 97 -5.62 -26.34 -14.24
CA SER A 97 -6.28 -25.59 -13.17
C SER A 97 -5.65 -25.84 -11.78
N ASP A 98 -5.39 -27.09 -11.40
CA ASP A 98 -4.76 -27.42 -10.10
C ASP A 98 -3.35 -26.83 -9.98
N LEU A 99 -2.61 -26.82 -11.09
CA LEU A 99 -1.27 -26.22 -11.16
C LEU A 99 -1.35 -24.69 -11.06
N HIS A 100 -2.28 -24.05 -11.76
CA HIS A 100 -2.54 -22.61 -11.68
C HIS A 100 -2.95 -22.16 -10.26
N GLU A 101 -3.87 -22.89 -9.61
CA GLU A 101 -4.27 -22.68 -8.22
C GLU A 101 -3.08 -22.79 -7.25
N LYS A 102 -2.23 -23.82 -7.39
CA LYS A 102 -1.01 -23.99 -6.57
C LYS A 102 -0.04 -22.82 -6.73
N VAL A 103 0.16 -22.34 -7.96
CA VAL A 103 1.00 -21.17 -8.26
C VAL A 103 0.45 -19.91 -7.59
N ILE A 104 -0.87 -19.67 -7.65
CA ILE A 104 -1.52 -18.49 -7.04
C ILE A 104 -1.60 -18.58 -5.51
N ASN A 105 -1.61 -19.77 -4.93
CA ASN A 105 -1.57 -19.97 -3.47
C ASN A 105 -0.14 -20.00 -2.90
N SER A 106 0.89 -19.94 -3.74
CA SER A 106 2.29 -19.90 -3.32
C SER A 106 2.63 -18.66 -2.48
N THR A 107 3.31 -18.87 -1.36
CA THR A 107 3.92 -17.80 -0.56
C THR A 107 5.11 -17.16 -1.27
N ARG A 108 5.87 -17.95 -2.05
CA ARG A 108 7.05 -17.50 -2.80
C ARG A 108 6.64 -16.66 -4.03
N PRO A 109 7.33 -15.54 -4.33
CA PRO A 109 7.11 -14.77 -5.56
C PRO A 109 7.31 -15.62 -6.81
N ILE A 110 6.44 -15.40 -7.80
CA ILE A 110 6.54 -16.05 -9.11
C ILE A 110 7.68 -15.40 -9.91
N VAL A 111 7.79 -14.07 -9.84
CA VAL A 111 8.87 -13.30 -10.48
C VAL A 111 9.70 -12.58 -9.43
N LYS A 112 11.03 -12.67 -9.54
CA LYS A 112 12.00 -11.94 -8.71
C LYS A 112 12.17 -10.53 -9.29
N LEU A 113 11.89 -9.50 -8.49
CA LEU A 113 12.14 -8.10 -8.88
C LEU A 113 13.61 -7.71 -8.61
N PRO A 114 14.17 -6.79 -9.42
CA PRO A 114 15.39 -6.07 -9.06
C PRO A 114 15.24 -5.36 -7.71
N LYS A 115 16.30 -5.38 -6.88
CA LYS A 115 16.31 -4.77 -5.54
C LYS A 115 16.26 -3.24 -5.64
N GLN A 116 15.73 -2.55 -4.62
CA GLN A 116 15.79 -1.08 -4.59
C GLN A 116 17.23 -0.60 -4.36
N ALA A 117 17.60 0.52 -4.99
CA ALA A 117 18.90 1.16 -4.78
C ALA A 117 19.03 1.67 -3.33
N PRO A 118 20.20 1.56 -2.70
CA PRO A 118 20.42 2.06 -1.34
C PRO A 118 20.30 3.59 -1.27
N SER A 119 19.71 4.09 -0.20
CA SER A 119 19.69 5.53 0.10
C SER A 119 21.09 6.02 0.52
N ALA A 120 21.35 7.33 0.42
CA ALA A 120 22.60 7.95 0.88
C ALA A 120 22.95 7.56 2.33
N TYR A 121 21.96 7.59 3.23
CA TYR A 121 22.12 7.15 4.61
C TYR A 121 22.38 5.63 4.73
N SER A 122 21.82 4.80 3.83
CA SER A 122 22.08 3.36 3.79
C SER A 122 23.51 3.04 3.30
N LEU A 123 24.06 3.86 2.40
CA LEU A 123 25.46 3.79 2.00
C LEU A 123 26.37 4.16 3.17
N PHE A 124 26.09 5.27 3.86
CA PHE A 124 26.81 5.69 5.05
C PHE A 124 26.80 4.63 6.16
N ILE A 125 25.64 4.03 6.49
CA ILE A 125 25.55 2.91 7.45
C ILE A 125 26.43 1.74 6.98
N ARG A 126 26.28 1.30 5.72
CA ARG A 126 27.04 0.16 5.19
C ARG A 126 28.54 0.41 5.26
N ASP A 127 28.98 1.61 4.92
CA ASP A 127 30.40 1.94 4.86
C ASP A 127 30.97 2.21 6.28
N ARG A 128 30.16 2.70 7.23
CA ARG A 128 30.50 2.64 8.67
C ARG A 128 30.64 1.20 9.17
N TRP A 129 29.75 0.30 8.76
CA TRP A 129 29.72 -1.10 9.20
C TRP A 129 30.83 -1.97 8.58
N LYS A 130 31.42 -1.57 7.45
CA LYS A 130 32.65 -2.18 6.92
C LYS A 130 33.89 -1.85 7.77
N ASN A 131 33.85 -0.69 8.43
CA ASN A 131 34.97 -0.14 9.20
C ASN A 131 34.80 -0.42 10.70
N VAL A 132 33.90 -1.34 11.06
CA VAL A 132 33.86 -1.98 12.38
C VAL A 132 34.55 -3.32 12.19
N GLU A 133 35.71 -3.48 12.83
CA GLU A 133 36.49 -4.73 12.78
C GLU A 133 35.66 -5.94 13.26
N PRO A 134 36.02 -7.17 12.83
CA PRO A 134 35.44 -8.40 13.39
C PRO A 134 35.56 -8.38 14.91
N ARG A 135 34.42 -8.29 15.60
CA ARG A 135 34.38 -8.18 17.06
C ARG A 135 34.96 -9.45 17.67
N GLU A 136 35.96 -9.30 18.54
CA GLU A 136 36.58 -10.44 19.22
C GLU A 136 35.55 -11.29 19.98
N GLU A 137 35.56 -12.60 19.67
CA GLU A 137 34.62 -13.59 20.16
C GLU A 137 34.93 -13.92 21.63
N GLY A 138 34.25 -13.24 22.55
CA GLY A 138 34.42 -13.44 24.00
C GLY A 138 33.78 -12.35 24.85
N THR A 139 33.56 -11.13 24.32
CA THR A 139 32.81 -10.10 25.04
C THR A 139 31.31 -10.28 24.86
N GLU A 140 30.57 -10.60 25.95
CA GLU A 140 29.10 -10.74 25.97
C GLU A 140 28.33 -9.46 25.58
N GLN A 141 29.04 -8.37 25.32
CA GLN A 141 28.48 -7.17 24.72
C GLN A 141 28.07 -7.42 23.26
N ALA A 142 26.91 -8.04 23.08
CA ALA A 142 26.03 -7.65 21.98
C ALA A 142 25.66 -6.17 22.16
N VAL A 143 26.56 -5.26 21.74
CA VAL A 143 26.27 -3.81 21.66
C VAL A 143 25.02 -3.70 20.81
N ALA A 144 23.91 -3.42 21.47
CA ALA A 144 22.60 -3.71 20.89
C ALA A 144 22.48 -3.01 19.53
N PHE A 145 21.87 -3.67 18.55
CA PHE A 145 21.64 -3.08 17.22
C PHE A 145 21.05 -1.66 17.32
N ALA A 146 20.20 -1.42 18.33
CA ALA A 146 19.61 -0.13 18.64
C ALA A 146 20.58 0.94 19.20
N ALA A 147 21.73 0.57 19.76
CA ALA A 147 22.80 1.51 20.17
C ALA A 147 23.57 1.98 18.92
N VAL A 148 24.10 1.04 18.12
CA VAL A 148 24.79 1.36 16.85
C VAL A 148 23.87 2.12 15.89
N ALA A 149 22.57 1.78 15.84
CA ALA A 149 21.59 2.52 15.04
C ALA A 149 21.33 3.96 15.54
N ARG A 150 21.41 4.22 16.86
CA ARG A 150 21.34 5.59 17.41
C ARG A 150 22.61 6.38 17.05
N GLU A 151 23.77 5.79 17.25
CA GLU A 151 25.08 6.41 16.99
C GLU A 151 25.26 6.74 15.49
N THR A 152 24.98 5.80 14.59
CA THR A 152 24.99 6.06 13.14
C THR A 152 23.99 7.16 12.75
N SER A 153 22.87 7.30 13.46
CA SER A 153 21.90 8.38 13.22
C SER A 153 22.34 9.76 13.73
N SER A 154 23.10 9.84 14.83
CA SER A 154 23.71 11.11 15.29
C SER A 154 24.90 11.48 14.41
N ALA A 155 25.76 10.52 14.06
CA ALA A 155 26.89 10.72 13.16
C ALA A 155 26.44 11.20 11.76
N TRP A 156 25.33 10.68 11.21
CA TRP A 156 24.77 11.18 9.94
C TRP A 156 24.19 12.60 10.03
N LYS A 157 23.59 12.98 11.17
CA LYS A 157 23.12 14.36 11.39
C LYS A 157 24.28 15.34 11.46
N ALA A 158 25.32 14.98 12.22
CA ALA A 158 26.53 15.78 12.44
C ALA A 158 27.48 15.84 11.22
N LEU A 159 27.36 14.91 10.27
CA LEU A 159 28.13 14.92 9.02
C LEU A 159 27.94 16.24 8.26
N SER A 160 29.01 16.84 7.75
CA SER A 160 28.91 18.08 6.94
C SER A 160 28.06 17.87 5.69
N ASP A 161 27.43 18.94 5.18
CA ASP A 161 26.58 18.82 3.99
C ASP A 161 27.38 18.43 2.72
N ALA A 162 28.67 18.77 2.66
CA ALA A 162 29.59 18.25 1.65
C ALA A 162 29.75 16.71 1.75
N GLY A 163 29.95 16.19 2.97
CA GLY A 163 30.02 14.74 3.22
C GLY A 163 28.69 14.03 2.89
N LYS A 164 27.55 14.60 3.29
CA LYS A 164 26.22 14.10 2.91
C LYS A 164 26.05 14.10 1.38
N HIS A 165 26.50 15.15 0.69
CA HIS A 165 26.37 15.30 -0.76
C HIS A 165 27.15 14.23 -1.56
N GLN A 166 28.31 13.77 -1.05
CA GLN A 166 29.03 12.62 -1.64
C GLN A 166 28.15 11.35 -1.64
N TYR A 167 27.53 11.01 -0.51
CA TYR A 167 26.62 9.86 -0.42
C TYR A 167 25.33 10.04 -1.21
N ILE A 168 24.84 11.28 -1.38
CA ILE A 168 23.71 11.60 -2.27
C ILE A 168 24.10 11.31 -3.73
N LYS A 169 25.22 11.86 -4.21
CA LYS A 169 25.74 11.62 -5.57
C LYS A 169 25.93 10.11 -5.85
N GLN A 170 26.46 9.35 -4.90
CA GLN A 170 26.57 7.89 -5.00
C GLN A 170 25.20 7.19 -5.03
N SER A 171 24.25 7.59 -4.17
CA SER A 171 22.90 7.03 -4.14
C SER A 171 22.14 7.31 -5.44
N ASP A 172 22.30 8.50 -6.02
CA ASP A 172 21.66 8.87 -7.28
C ASP A 172 22.27 8.15 -8.48
N ALA A 173 23.60 7.97 -8.54
CA ALA A 173 24.23 7.11 -9.54
C ALA A 173 23.70 5.66 -9.47
N LEU A 174 23.58 5.10 -8.26
CA LEU A 174 23.01 3.77 -8.05
C LEU A 174 21.50 3.71 -8.37
N ARG A 175 20.74 4.79 -8.14
CA ARG A 175 19.33 4.90 -8.58
C ARG A 175 19.23 4.92 -10.11
N SER A 176 20.13 5.59 -10.82
CA SER A 176 20.17 5.59 -12.28
C SER A 176 20.50 4.21 -12.85
N GLN A 177 21.52 3.53 -12.33
CA GLN A 177 21.83 2.14 -12.69
C GLN A 177 20.64 1.21 -12.39
N GLN A 178 20.01 1.37 -11.23
CA GLN A 178 18.86 0.56 -10.84
C GLN A 178 17.61 0.82 -11.71
N ALA A 179 17.43 2.04 -12.21
CA ALA A 179 16.37 2.36 -13.17
C ALA A 179 16.62 1.70 -14.54
N GLN A 180 17.88 1.64 -14.99
CA GLN A 180 18.28 0.90 -16.19
C GLN A 180 18.06 -0.61 -16.02
N ALA A 181 18.49 -1.19 -14.90
CA ALA A 181 18.28 -2.61 -14.59
C ALA A 181 16.78 -2.98 -14.48
N VAL A 182 15.94 -2.09 -13.92
CA VAL A 182 14.47 -2.25 -13.91
C VAL A 182 13.90 -2.18 -15.33
N ARG A 183 14.37 -1.26 -16.18
CA ARG A 183 13.93 -1.16 -17.58
C ARG A 183 14.31 -2.40 -18.40
N GLN A 184 15.53 -2.91 -18.24
CA GLN A 184 15.98 -4.16 -18.87
C GLN A 184 15.16 -5.37 -18.39
N TRP A 185 14.89 -5.45 -17.08
CA TRP A 185 14.04 -6.49 -16.50
C TRP A 185 12.61 -6.45 -17.06
N TRP A 186 12.02 -5.26 -17.22
CA TRP A 186 10.69 -5.12 -17.84
C TRP A 186 10.66 -5.49 -19.33
N ALA A 187 11.77 -5.30 -20.05
CA ALA A 187 11.89 -5.72 -21.45
C ALA A 187 12.07 -7.25 -21.62
N GLY A 188 12.65 -7.94 -20.62
CA GLY A 188 12.93 -9.38 -20.67
C GLY A 188 11.98 -10.28 -19.87
N VAL A 189 10.99 -9.73 -19.16
CA VAL A 189 10.06 -10.49 -18.31
C VAL A 189 8.78 -10.88 -19.05
N ASP A 190 8.36 -12.14 -18.94
CA ASP A 190 7.06 -12.57 -19.47
C ASP A 190 5.90 -11.81 -18.78
N ARG A 191 5.10 -11.15 -19.62
CA ARG A 191 3.88 -10.44 -19.22
C ARG A 191 2.84 -11.38 -18.60
N GLY A 192 2.81 -12.64 -19.01
CA GLY A 192 2.01 -13.71 -18.40
C GLY A 192 2.41 -13.97 -16.94
N GLN A 193 3.68 -14.22 -16.67
CA GLN A 193 4.23 -14.35 -15.31
C GLN A 193 3.96 -13.11 -14.44
N VAL A 194 4.09 -11.90 -14.99
CA VAL A 194 3.73 -10.65 -14.27
C VAL A 194 2.23 -10.59 -13.97
N ALA A 195 1.36 -11.05 -14.88
CA ALA A 195 -0.08 -11.14 -14.65
C ALA A 195 -0.42 -12.16 -13.54
N LEU A 196 0.23 -13.32 -13.52
CA LEU A 196 0.09 -14.33 -12.47
C LEU A 196 0.58 -13.84 -11.10
N GLU A 197 1.73 -13.16 -11.04
CA GLU A 197 2.22 -12.52 -9.80
C GLU A 197 1.25 -11.43 -9.31
N ASN A 198 0.64 -10.68 -10.23
CA ASN A 198 -0.42 -9.74 -9.90
C ASN A 198 -1.71 -10.43 -9.41
N GLN A 199 -2.08 -11.59 -9.95
CA GLN A 199 -3.22 -12.40 -9.49
C GLN A 199 -2.98 -12.94 -8.07
N ARG A 200 -1.76 -13.46 -7.81
CA ARG A 200 -1.26 -13.88 -6.48
C ARG A 200 -1.36 -12.73 -5.47
N ARG A 201 -0.85 -11.54 -5.81
CA ARG A 201 -0.94 -10.32 -4.97
C ARG A 201 -2.38 -9.86 -4.73
N ARG A 202 -3.26 -9.93 -5.74
CA ARG A 202 -4.69 -9.64 -5.56
C ARG A 202 -5.37 -10.61 -4.59
N ARG A 203 -5.07 -11.91 -4.65
CA ARG A 203 -5.63 -12.92 -3.74
C ARG A 203 -5.13 -12.72 -2.31
N TYR A 204 -3.84 -12.44 -2.12
CA TYR A 204 -3.27 -12.06 -0.83
C TYR A 204 -3.92 -10.78 -0.27
N ASN A 205 -4.02 -9.72 -1.07
CA ASN A 205 -4.63 -8.45 -0.64
C ASN A 205 -6.11 -8.60 -0.27
N ARG A 206 -6.85 -9.51 -0.91
CA ARG A 206 -8.22 -9.90 -0.52
C ARG A 206 -8.22 -10.57 0.86
N ARG A 207 -7.34 -11.55 1.10
CA ARG A 207 -7.21 -12.21 2.42
C ARG A 207 -6.82 -11.23 3.53
N VAL A 208 -5.90 -10.29 3.28
CA VAL A 208 -5.55 -9.21 4.22
C VAL A 208 -6.75 -8.30 4.49
N ALA A 209 -7.50 -7.91 3.46
CA ALA A 209 -8.73 -7.11 3.64
C ALA A 209 -9.81 -7.85 4.45
N GLN A 210 -9.90 -9.17 4.30
CA GLN A 210 -10.77 -10.06 5.08
C GLN A 210 -10.19 -10.43 6.47
N LYS A 211 -9.06 -9.84 6.89
CA LYS A 211 -8.33 -10.13 8.14
C LYS A 211 -7.85 -11.60 8.29
N LEU A 212 -7.90 -12.40 7.22
CA LEU A 212 -7.47 -13.81 7.16
C LEU A 212 -5.95 -14.00 7.10
N VAL A 213 -5.19 -12.92 6.98
CA VAL A 213 -3.72 -12.85 7.02
C VAL A 213 -3.32 -11.51 7.65
N LYS A 214 -2.38 -11.52 8.59
CA LYS A 214 -1.76 -10.30 9.14
C LYS A 214 -0.63 -9.83 8.19
N GLY A 215 -0.61 -8.54 7.85
CA GLY A 215 0.44 -7.93 7.02
C GLY A 215 -0.05 -6.74 6.19
N PRO A 216 0.86 -5.94 5.61
CA PRO A 216 0.52 -4.86 4.68
C PRO A 216 0.04 -5.43 3.33
N ARG A 217 -0.78 -4.68 2.59
CA ARG A 217 -1.17 -5.04 1.22
C ARG A 217 0.05 -4.95 0.28
N MET A 218 0.29 -5.98 -0.51
CA MET A 218 1.35 -5.98 -1.53
C MET A 218 0.99 -5.06 -2.71
N PRO A 219 1.90 -4.18 -3.17
CA PRO A 219 1.68 -3.35 -4.35
C PRO A 219 1.66 -4.21 -5.62
N LEU A 220 0.76 -3.88 -6.56
CA LEU A 220 0.69 -4.54 -7.86
C LEU A 220 1.84 -4.08 -8.77
N LEU A 221 2.38 -5.02 -9.54
CA LEU A 221 3.36 -4.76 -10.59
C LEU A 221 2.70 -4.01 -11.74
N ARG A 222 3.37 -2.96 -12.21
CA ARG A 222 2.98 -2.12 -13.35
C ARG A 222 4.22 -1.79 -14.14
N ASP A 223 4.18 -2.03 -15.44
CA ASP A 223 5.28 -1.72 -16.35
C ASP A 223 5.43 -0.19 -16.50
N PRO A 224 6.63 0.39 -16.28
CA PRO A 224 6.90 1.81 -16.55
C PRO A 224 6.81 2.21 -18.02
N LEU A 225 6.97 1.25 -18.95
CA LEU A 225 6.91 1.46 -20.40
C LEU A 225 5.48 1.39 -20.94
N ALA A 226 4.53 0.86 -20.16
CA ALA A 226 3.12 0.80 -20.56
C ALA A 226 2.54 2.21 -20.75
N PRO A 227 1.87 2.49 -21.89
CA PRO A 227 1.13 3.73 -22.07
C PRO A 227 0.19 4.00 -20.90
N LYS A 228 0.24 5.22 -20.37
CA LYS A 228 -0.62 5.63 -19.26
C LYS A 228 -2.00 6.01 -19.78
N ARG A 229 -3.07 5.47 -19.15
CA ARG A 229 -4.46 5.83 -19.48
C ARG A 229 -4.66 7.36 -19.45
N PRO A 230 -5.31 7.95 -20.47
CA PRO A 230 -5.55 9.39 -20.52
C PRO A 230 -6.60 9.82 -19.49
N SER A 231 -6.57 11.10 -19.13
CA SER A 231 -7.62 11.73 -18.33
C SER A 231 -8.93 11.83 -19.12
N SER A 232 -10.07 11.62 -18.47
CA SER A 232 -11.38 11.97 -19.05
C SER A 232 -11.59 13.49 -19.08
N ALA A 233 -12.59 13.95 -19.83
CA ALA A 233 -12.95 15.37 -19.95
C ALA A 233 -13.06 16.09 -18.59
N PHE A 234 -13.76 15.47 -17.63
CA PHE A 234 -13.90 15.99 -16.27
C PHE A 234 -12.55 16.09 -15.52
N PHE A 235 -11.63 15.15 -15.70
CA PHE A 235 -10.30 15.23 -15.08
C PHE A 235 -9.39 16.26 -15.76
N LEU A 236 -9.61 16.58 -17.03
CA LEU A 236 -8.93 17.70 -17.70
C LEU A 236 -9.44 19.04 -17.17
N PHE A 237 -10.77 19.20 -17.10
CA PHE A 237 -11.43 20.36 -16.51
C PHE A 237 -11.05 20.59 -15.04
N MET A 238 -11.12 19.55 -14.18
CA MET A 238 -10.66 19.66 -12.79
C MET A 238 -9.17 19.98 -12.69
N LYS A 239 -8.32 19.48 -13.60
CA LYS A 239 -6.90 19.85 -13.60
C LYS A 239 -6.74 21.36 -13.79
N GLU A 240 -7.46 21.95 -14.75
CA GLU A 240 -7.43 23.39 -15.01
C GLU A 240 -7.98 24.19 -13.80
N ARG A 241 -9.06 23.73 -13.15
CA ARG A 241 -9.62 24.31 -11.91
C ARG A 241 -8.79 24.08 -10.63
N LEU A 242 -7.73 23.27 -10.67
CA LEU A 242 -6.82 23.01 -9.54
C LEU A 242 -5.46 23.71 -9.68
N VAL A 243 -5.19 24.39 -10.80
CA VAL A 243 -3.98 25.23 -10.94
C VAL A 243 -4.19 26.52 -10.14
N GLY A 244 -3.21 26.87 -9.30
CA GLY A 244 -3.26 28.08 -8.47
C GLY A 244 -3.99 27.95 -7.13
N THR A 245 -4.69 26.83 -6.89
CA THR A 245 -5.38 26.58 -5.60
C THR A 245 -4.40 26.48 -4.43
N THR A 246 -4.52 27.40 -3.46
CA THR A 246 -3.79 27.39 -2.19
C THR A 246 -4.54 26.71 -1.04
N GLY A 247 -5.87 26.57 -1.17
CA GLY A 247 -6.76 25.94 -0.18
C GLY A 247 -6.83 24.41 -0.27
N PRO A 248 -7.69 23.76 0.56
CA PRO A 248 -7.84 22.32 0.58
C PRO A 248 -8.44 21.78 -0.72
N ILE A 249 -7.67 20.94 -1.43
CA ILE A 249 -8.02 20.32 -2.73
C ILE A 249 -9.40 19.62 -2.70
N SER A 250 -9.82 19.10 -1.54
CA SER A 250 -11.13 18.47 -1.34
C SER A 250 -12.32 19.40 -1.53
N GLU A 251 -12.17 20.71 -1.34
CA GLU A 251 -13.26 21.69 -1.46
C GLU A 251 -13.35 22.23 -2.88
N THR A 252 -12.22 22.60 -3.49
CA THR A 252 -12.17 22.98 -4.91
C THR A 252 -12.56 21.83 -5.84
N ALA A 253 -12.22 20.58 -5.50
CA ALA A 253 -12.70 19.41 -6.25
C ALA A 253 -14.22 19.19 -6.10
N LYS A 254 -14.82 19.48 -4.93
CA LYS A 254 -16.28 19.47 -4.75
C LYS A 254 -16.93 20.55 -5.61
N ALA A 255 -16.43 21.79 -5.54
CA ALA A 255 -16.94 22.92 -6.32
C ALA A 255 -16.86 22.64 -7.83
N ALA A 256 -15.71 22.21 -8.34
CA ALA A 256 -15.55 21.80 -9.73
C ALA A 256 -16.45 20.60 -10.12
N SER A 257 -16.77 19.69 -9.20
CA SER A 257 -17.73 18.59 -9.46
C SER A 257 -19.19 19.05 -9.54
N ALA A 258 -19.53 20.19 -8.94
CA ALA A 258 -20.84 20.83 -9.08
C ALA A 258 -20.88 21.68 -10.36
N GLU A 259 -19.85 22.50 -10.59
CA GLU A 259 -19.68 23.30 -11.81
C GLU A 259 -19.74 22.41 -13.08
N TRP A 260 -19.01 21.30 -13.11
CA TRP A 260 -19.06 20.36 -14.25
C TRP A 260 -20.45 19.77 -14.49
N LYS A 261 -21.33 19.69 -13.47
CA LYS A 261 -22.71 19.25 -13.69
C LYS A 261 -23.53 20.34 -14.36
N SER A 262 -23.45 21.58 -13.86
CA SER A 262 -24.22 22.73 -14.38
C SER A 262 -23.70 23.32 -15.70
N LEU A 263 -22.44 23.10 -16.08
CA LEU A 263 -21.91 23.57 -17.37
C LEU A 263 -22.73 23.03 -18.57
N ALA A 264 -23.04 23.91 -19.53
CA ALA A 264 -23.67 23.53 -20.78
C ALA A 264 -22.76 22.63 -21.65
N GLU A 265 -23.35 21.88 -22.59
CA GLU A 265 -22.61 20.94 -23.43
C GLU A 265 -21.55 21.63 -24.31
N ALA A 266 -21.84 22.84 -24.81
CA ALA A 266 -20.86 23.66 -25.54
C ALA A 266 -19.60 23.97 -24.71
N ALA A 267 -19.74 24.22 -23.40
CA ALA A 267 -18.61 24.44 -22.50
C ALA A 267 -17.86 23.14 -22.15
N LYS A 268 -18.55 21.99 -22.20
CA LYS A 268 -17.96 20.65 -22.04
C LYS A 268 -17.24 20.17 -23.30
N ALA A 269 -17.70 20.59 -24.49
CA ALA A 269 -17.19 20.17 -25.79
C ALA A 269 -15.65 20.24 -25.95
N PRO A 270 -14.93 21.32 -25.61
CA PRO A 270 -13.47 21.35 -25.73
C PRO A 270 -12.78 20.30 -24.84
N TYR A 271 -13.32 20.01 -23.66
CA TYR A 271 -12.80 18.98 -22.76
C TYR A 271 -13.09 17.57 -23.27
N VAL A 272 -14.27 17.36 -23.88
CA VAL A 272 -14.64 16.10 -24.53
C VAL A 272 -13.73 15.86 -25.75
N ALA A 273 -13.53 16.86 -26.61
CA ALA A 273 -12.63 16.77 -27.76
C ALA A 273 -11.18 16.45 -27.35
N LYS A 274 -10.62 17.20 -26.37
CA LYS A 274 -9.30 16.90 -25.77
C LYS A 274 -9.20 15.45 -25.28
N ALA A 275 -10.24 14.94 -24.60
CA ALA A 275 -10.27 13.58 -24.06
C ALA A 275 -10.44 12.48 -25.12
N VAL A 276 -11.24 12.72 -26.17
CA VAL A 276 -11.42 11.81 -27.31
C VAL A 276 -10.12 11.70 -28.10
N ALA A 277 -9.45 12.82 -28.42
CA ALA A 277 -8.15 12.82 -29.08
C ALA A 277 -7.08 12.07 -28.26
N ALA A 278 -7.00 12.33 -26.95
CA ALA A 278 -6.10 11.62 -26.05
C ALA A 278 -6.43 10.11 -25.94
N SER A 279 -7.71 9.72 -26.04
CA SER A 279 -8.17 8.33 -26.09
C SER A 279 -7.75 7.63 -27.38
N ALA A 280 -7.87 8.30 -28.54
CA ALA A 280 -7.39 7.80 -29.81
C ALA A 280 -5.86 7.59 -29.82
N ALA A 281 -5.10 8.60 -29.38
CA ALA A 281 -3.64 8.50 -29.23
C ALA A 281 -3.21 7.38 -28.27
N TYR A 282 -3.93 7.22 -27.15
CA TYR A 282 -3.68 6.10 -26.22
C TYR A 282 -3.95 4.74 -26.86
N LYS A 283 -5.02 4.57 -27.65
CA LYS A 283 -5.30 3.32 -28.37
C LYS A 283 -4.16 2.95 -29.32
N THR A 284 -3.64 3.89 -30.11
CA THR A 284 -2.52 3.62 -31.03
C THR A 284 -1.22 3.33 -30.28
N ALA A 285 -0.96 4.02 -29.16
CA ALA A 285 0.19 3.74 -28.30
C ALA A 285 0.11 2.34 -27.67
N VAL A 286 -1.07 1.91 -27.21
CA VAL A 286 -1.29 0.56 -26.66
C VAL A 286 -1.13 -0.50 -27.73
N ALA A 287 -1.62 -0.27 -28.96
CA ALA A 287 -1.41 -1.21 -30.07
C ALA A 287 0.08 -1.40 -30.37
N LYS A 288 0.85 -0.29 -30.49
CA LYS A 288 2.31 -0.34 -30.67
C LYS A 288 3.04 -1.08 -29.53
N TYR A 289 2.64 -0.82 -28.29
CA TYR A 289 3.17 -1.47 -27.08
C TYR A 289 2.77 -2.95 -26.93
N ALA A 290 1.69 -3.38 -27.60
CA ALA A 290 1.24 -4.76 -27.67
C ALA A 290 1.87 -5.55 -28.84
N SER A 291 2.39 -4.87 -29.86
CA SER A 291 3.16 -5.48 -30.96
C SER A 291 4.67 -5.49 -30.73
N SER A 292 5.19 -4.66 -29.80
CA SER A 292 6.63 -4.54 -29.53
C SER A 292 7.15 -5.50 -28.44
N SER A 293 6.39 -6.53 -28.06
CA SER A 293 6.56 -7.32 -26.82
C SER A 293 5.66 -8.54 -26.74
#